data_AF-A0A2S5C8W2-F1
#
_entry.id   AF-A0A2S5C8W2-F1
#
_cell.length_a   1.000
_cell.length_b   1.000
_cell.length_c   1.000
_cell.angle_alpha   90.00
_cell.angle_beta   90.00
_cell.angle_gamma   90.00
#
_symmetry.space_group_name_H-M   'P 1'
#
loop_
_entity.id
_entity.type
_entity.pdbx_description
1 polymer ?
#
loop_
_entity_poly.entity_id
_entity_poly.type
_entity_poly.pdbx_seq_one_letter_code
_entity_poly.pdbx_strand_id
1 'polypeptide(L)'
;MDHLPIFCQLRNRDCLLVGGGDVAERKARLLLDAGARLTVNALAFDPQFTLWAQAGMLTLVPGEFNETLLDTCWLTIAATDDDAVNQRVSDACETRRIFCNVVDAPKEASFIMPSIIDRSPLMVAVSSGGTSPVLARLLREKLESILPQHLGQVAHYAGQLRSRVKKTFATVGERRRFWEKFFVNDRLAQSLANQDQKAIEETTERLMTEPLDHRGEVVLVGAGPGDAGLLTLKGLQQIQQADIVVYDRLVSDDIMNLVRRDADRVFVGKRAGYHCVPQEEINQILLREAQKGKRVVRLKGGDPFIFGRGGEELETLCNAGIPFSVVPGITAASGCSAYSGIPLTHRDYAQSVRLVTGHLKTGSELDWHNLAAEKQTLVFYMGLNQAATIQAKLQEHGMEDDMPVALVENGTAIKQRVVSGVLTQLGELAQQVESPALIIVGRVVELREKLNWFSNH
;
A
#
# COMPACT_ATOMS: atom_id res chain seq x y z
N MET A 1 31.48 -13.54 10.14
CA MET A 1 30.77 -12.46 9.40
C MET A 1 31.56 -12.30 8.12
N ASP A 2 31.00 -12.76 7.00
CA ASP A 2 31.78 -12.96 5.77
C ASP A 2 31.83 -11.69 4.91
N HIS A 3 30.90 -10.76 5.14
CA HIS A 3 30.86 -9.45 4.48
C HIS A 3 30.55 -8.36 5.51
N LEU A 4 31.21 -7.22 5.42
CA LEU A 4 30.96 -6.05 6.25
C LEU A 4 30.03 -5.07 5.50
N PRO A 5 28.78 -4.85 5.96
CA PRO A 5 27.91 -3.87 5.32
C PRO A 5 28.36 -2.44 5.64
N ILE A 6 28.61 -1.65 4.60
CA ILE A 6 28.94 -0.23 4.69
C ILE A 6 28.03 0.59 3.76
N PHE A 7 27.74 1.83 4.15
CA PHE A 7 27.02 2.79 3.29
C PHE A 7 28.01 3.81 2.74
N CYS A 8 28.17 3.82 1.41
CA CYS A 8 29.13 4.68 0.73
C CYS A 8 28.49 6.03 0.34
N GLN A 9 29.19 7.13 0.59
CA GLN A 9 28.84 8.44 0.03
C GLN A 9 29.41 8.53 -1.39
N LEU A 10 28.60 8.38 -2.44
CA LEU A 10 29.11 8.37 -3.82
C LEU A 10 29.00 9.72 -4.53
N ARG A 11 28.41 10.74 -3.89
CA ARG A 11 28.25 12.06 -4.49
C ARG A 11 29.57 12.60 -5.04
N ASN A 12 29.62 12.84 -6.35
CA ASN A 12 30.77 13.34 -7.10
C ASN A 12 32.03 12.47 -7.02
N ARG A 13 31.92 11.19 -6.67
CA ARG A 13 33.04 10.22 -6.69
C ARG A 13 33.04 9.43 -7.99
N ASP A 14 34.23 9.19 -8.53
CA ASP A 14 34.41 8.41 -9.75
C ASP A 14 34.01 6.95 -9.53
N CYS A 15 33.08 6.48 -10.36
CA CYS A 15 32.70 5.07 -10.42
C CYS A 15 32.76 4.60 -11.87
N LEU A 16 33.24 3.38 -12.08
CA LEU A 16 33.29 2.73 -13.39
C LEU A 16 32.24 1.62 -13.48
N LEU A 17 31.53 1.58 -14.60
CA LEU A 17 30.68 0.47 -14.99
C LEU A 17 31.18 -0.09 -16.31
N VAL A 18 31.51 -1.39 -16.34
CA VAL A 18 31.94 -2.09 -17.55
C VAL A 18 30.80 -2.95 -18.06
N GLY A 19 30.28 -2.64 -19.25
CA GLY A 19 29.06 -3.21 -19.82
C GLY A 19 28.03 -2.14 -20.16
N GLY A 20 27.24 -2.39 -21.22
CA GLY A 20 26.30 -1.41 -21.79
C GLY A 20 24.90 -1.96 -22.06
N GLY A 21 24.57 -3.16 -21.56
CA GLY A 21 23.25 -3.78 -21.70
C GLY A 21 22.31 -3.52 -20.51
N ASP A 22 21.14 -4.17 -20.51
CA ASP A 22 20.10 -4.08 -19.48
C ASP A 22 20.60 -4.24 -18.03
N VAL A 23 21.52 -5.18 -17.80
CA VAL A 23 22.09 -5.44 -16.46
C VAL A 23 22.90 -4.24 -16.00
N ALA A 24 23.75 -3.71 -16.87
CA ALA A 24 24.54 -2.53 -16.62
C ALA A 24 23.63 -1.31 -16.40
N GLU A 25 22.56 -1.15 -17.18
CA GLU A 25 21.60 -0.04 -17.03
C GLU A 25 21.03 0.04 -15.61
N ARG A 26 20.61 -1.10 -15.04
CA ARG A 26 20.08 -1.15 -13.67
C ARG A 26 21.10 -0.72 -12.64
N LYS A 27 22.39 -1.04 -12.84
CA LYS A 27 23.49 -0.65 -11.95
C LYS A 27 23.84 0.83 -12.11
N ALA A 28 23.84 1.33 -13.35
CA ALA A 28 24.04 2.74 -13.65
C ALA A 28 22.99 3.60 -12.95
N ARG A 29 21.71 3.25 -13.04
CA ARG A 29 20.62 3.96 -12.37
C ARG A 29 20.87 4.12 -10.87
N LEU A 30 21.22 3.03 -10.18
CA LEU A 30 21.51 3.06 -8.75
C LEU A 30 22.72 3.95 -8.40
N LEU A 31 23.78 3.92 -9.21
CA LEU A 31 24.97 4.76 -9.01
C LEU A 31 24.65 6.25 -9.27
N LEU A 32 23.83 6.55 -10.28
CA LEU A 32 23.36 7.90 -10.58
C LEU A 32 22.49 8.45 -9.45
N ASP A 33 21.55 7.65 -8.93
CA ASP A 33 20.70 8.03 -7.79
C ASP A 33 21.54 8.31 -6.52
N ALA A 34 22.65 7.58 -6.34
CA ALA A 34 23.63 7.83 -5.28
C ALA A 34 24.54 9.05 -5.55
N GLY A 35 24.44 9.68 -6.71
CA GLY A 35 25.20 10.87 -7.12
C GLY A 35 26.61 10.60 -7.63
N ALA A 36 26.92 9.37 -8.04
CA ALA A 36 28.24 9.02 -8.57
C ALA A 36 28.59 9.82 -9.83
N ARG A 37 29.87 10.17 -9.99
CA ARG A 37 30.42 10.61 -11.27
C ARG A 37 30.70 9.36 -12.10
N LEU A 38 29.70 8.95 -12.88
CA LEU A 38 29.67 7.65 -13.53
C LEU A 38 30.34 7.70 -14.91
N THR A 39 31.29 6.78 -15.12
CA THR A 39 31.83 6.44 -16.44
C THR A 39 31.36 5.03 -16.81
N VAL A 40 30.85 4.86 -18.02
CA VAL A 40 30.41 3.56 -18.55
C VAL A 40 31.26 3.19 -19.76
N ASN A 41 31.92 2.04 -19.69
CA ASN A 41 32.75 1.51 -20.76
C ASN A 41 32.13 0.24 -21.34
N ALA A 42 31.91 0.20 -22.64
CA ALA A 42 31.33 -0.96 -23.33
C ALA A 42 31.61 -0.93 -24.83
N LEU A 43 31.51 -2.09 -25.48
CA LEU A 43 31.56 -2.22 -26.94
C LEU A 43 30.34 -1.60 -27.63
N ALA A 44 29.18 -1.74 -26.99
CA ALA A 44 27.90 -1.19 -27.43
C ALA A 44 27.09 -0.75 -26.21
N PHE A 45 26.15 0.17 -26.43
CA PHE A 45 25.32 0.74 -25.37
C PHE A 45 23.85 0.71 -25.77
N ASP A 46 23.00 0.34 -24.82
CA ASP A 46 21.55 0.48 -24.97
C ASP A 46 21.13 1.96 -25.08
N PRO A 47 19.95 2.25 -25.68
CA PRO A 47 19.50 3.61 -25.93
C PRO A 47 19.48 4.51 -24.69
N GLN A 48 19.18 3.95 -23.52
CA GLN A 48 19.09 4.69 -22.26
C GLN A 48 20.43 5.35 -21.86
N PHE A 49 21.56 4.69 -22.13
CA PHE A 49 22.89 5.25 -21.86
C PHE A 49 23.18 6.48 -22.71
N THR A 50 22.76 6.46 -23.98
CA THR A 50 22.90 7.61 -24.87
C THR A 50 22.09 8.80 -24.37
N LEU A 51 20.86 8.57 -23.89
CA LEU A 51 20.02 9.61 -23.30
C LEU A 51 20.67 10.23 -22.06
N TRP A 52 21.21 9.40 -21.16
CA TRP A 52 21.91 9.88 -19.97
C TRP A 52 23.19 10.67 -20.29
N ALA A 53 23.95 10.24 -21.30
CA ALA A 53 25.13 10.97 -21.76
C ALA A 53 24.77 12.34 -22.35
N GLN A 54 23.72 12.41 -23.19
CA GLN A 54 23.23 13.66 -23.76
C GLN A 54 22.71 14.63 -22.69
N ALA A 55 22.11 14.10 -21.61
CA ALA A 55 21.69 14.88 -20.46
C ALA A 55 22.87 15.27 -19.53
N GLY A 56 24.11 14.88 -19.85
CA GLY A 56 25.30 15.18 -19.03
C GLY A 56 25.35 14.42 -17.70
N MET A 57 24.61 13.32 -17.57
CA MET A 57 24.53 12.54 -16.32
C MET A 57 25.69 11.57 -16.14
N LEU A 58 26.30 11.11 -17.23
CA LEU A 58 27.41 10.15 -17.23
C LEU A 58 28.33 10.34 -18.44
N THR A 59 29.48 9.69 -18.41
CA THR A 59 30.43 9.65 -19.55
C THR A 59 30.46 8.27 -20.17
N LEU A 60 30.35 8.19 -21.50
CA LEU A 60 30.46 6.93 -22.25
C LEU A 60 31.86 6.79 -22.85
N VAL A 61 32.45 5.61 -22.69
CA VAL A 61 33.75 5.25 -23.28
C VAL A 61 33.55 4.02 -24.17
N PRO A 62 33.32 4.21 -25.47
CA PRO A 62 33.14 3.09 -26.38
C PRO A 62 34.45 2.32 -26.59
N GLY A 63 34.36 0.99 -26.61
CA GLY A 63 35.49 0.10 -26.89
C GLY A 63 35.73 -0.94 -25.80
N GLU A 64 36.82 -1.69 -25.98
CA GLU A 64 37.25 -2.71 -25.02
C GLU A 64 37.64 -2.10 -23.67
N PHE A 65 37.60 -2.93 -22.63
CA PHE A 65 38.02 -2.54 -21.29
C PHE A 65 39.49 -2.12 -21.26
N ASN A 66 39.72 -0.90 -20.77
CA ASN A 66 41.04 -0.33 -20.56
C ASN A 66 41.25 -0.05 -19.06
N GLU A 67 42.29 -0.63 -18.48
CA GLU A 67 42.59 -0.51 -17.05
C GLU A 67 42.87 0.92 -16.59
N THR A 68 43.32 1.82 -17.48
CA THR A 68 43.56 3.24 -17.12
C THR A 68 42.29 3.96 -16.68
N LEU A 69 41.11 3.44 -17.06
CA LEU A 69 39.82 3.95 -16.58
C LEU A 69 39.64 3.76 -15.07
N LEU A 70 40.40 2.86 -14.44
CA LEU A 70 40.33 2.60 -13.00
C LEU A 70 41.15 3.58 -12.16
N ASP A 71 42.07 4.36 -12.75
CA ASP A 71 43.11 5.08 -12.00
C ASP A 71 42.57 6.09 -10.96
N THR A 72 41.35 6.58 -11.16
CA THR A 72 40.68 7.53 -10.24
C THR A 72 39.45 6.94 -9.55
N CYS A 73 39.10 5.69 -9.86
CA CYS A 73 37.84 5.09 -9.45
C CYS A 73 37.82 4.66 -7.98
N TRP A 74 36.67 4.89 -7.33
CA TRP A 74 36.40 4.43 -5.97
C TRP A 74 35.68 3.08 -5.94
N LEU A 75 34.86 2.81 -6.97
CA LEU A 75 34.00 1.65 -7.06
C LEU A 75 33.83 1.25 -8.52
N THR A 76 33.93 -0.04 -8.79
CA THR A 76 33.75 -0.60 -10.13
C THR A 76 32.68 -1.69 -10.13
N ILE A 77 31.91 -1.77 -11.21
CA ILE A 77 30.97 -2.87 -11.45
C ILE A 77 31.26 -3.48 -12.82
N ALA A 78 31.53 -4.79 -12.85
CA ALA A 78 31.63 -5.59 -14.06
C ALA A 78 30.26 -6.23 -14.35
N ALA A 79 29.63 -5.80 -15.45
CA ALA A 79 28.27 -6.14 -15.85
C ALA A 79 28.21 -6.47 -17.35
N THR A 80 29.13 -7.33 -17.80
CA THR A 80 29.17 -7.85 -19.17
C THR A 80 28.71 -9.31 -19.20
N ASP A 81 28.32 -9.80 -20.38
CA ASP A 81 28.05 -11.23 -20.62
C ASP A 81 29.33 -12.06 -20.84
N ASP A 82 30.52 -11.43 -20.74
CA ASP A 82 31.82 -12.08 -20.95
C ASP A 82 32.56 -12.23 -19.61
N ASP A 83 32.57 -13.46 -19.10
CA ASP A 83 33.24 -13.82 -17.85
C ASP A 83 34.74 -13.49 -17.87
N ALA A 84 35.42 -13.59 -19.02
CA ALA A 84 36.83 -13.26 -19.13
C ALA A 84 37.08 -11.75 -18.99
N VAL A 85 36.19 -10.92 -19.54
CA VAL A 85 36.22 -9.46 -19.33
C VAL A 85 35.92 -9.14 -17.87
N ASN A 86 34.89 -9.76 -17.30
CA ASN A 86 34.51 -9.57 -15.90
C ASN A 86 35.66 -9.91 -14.93
N GLN A 87 36.36 -11.03 -15.15
CA GLN A 87 37.52 -11.41 -14.36
C GLN A 87 38.68 -10.41 -14.51
N ARG A 88 38.99 -9.97 -15.74
CA ARG A 88 40.02 -8.95 -15.99
C ARG A 88 39.73 -7.64 -15.26
N VAL A 89 38.46 -7.21 -15.24
CA VAL A 89 38.05 -6.02 -14.50
C VAL A 89 38.25 -6.22 -12.99
N SER A 90 37.88 -7.39 -12.47
CA SER A 90 38.05 -7.74 -11.05
C SER A 90 39.53 -7.73 -10.63
N ASP A 91 40.40 -8.41 -11.37
CA ASP A 91 41.84 -8.50 -11.09
C ASP A 91 42.52 -7.12 -11.12
N ALA A 92 42.13 -6.29 -12.10
CA ALA A 92 42.66 -4.93 -12.25
C ALA A 92 42.21 -4.01 -11.10
N CYS A 93 41.00 -4.20 -10.57
CA CYS A 93 40.50 -3.49 -9.40
C CYS A 93 41.21 -3.94 -8.13
N GLU A 94 41.40 -5.25 -7.94
CA GLU A 94 42.04 -5.81 -6.74
C GLU A 94 43.49 -5.33 -6.60
N THR A 95 44.24 -5.30 -7.71
CA THR A 95 45.61 -4.77 -7.76
C THR A 95 45.68 -3.30 -7.32
N ARG A 96 44.62 -2.52 -7.57
CA ARG A 96 44.50 -1.10 -7.20
C ARG A 96 43.78 -0.88 -5.86
N ARG A 97 43.30 -1.95 -5.21
CA ARG A 97 42.48 -1.94 -3.98
C ARG A 97 41.16 -1.18 -4.15
N ILE A 98 40.54 -1.32 -5.32
CA ILE A 98 39.24 -0.73 -5.65
C ILE A 98 38.15 -1.78 -5.38
N PHE A 99 37.07 -1.39 -4.71
CA PHE A 99 35.93 -2.28 -4.52
C PHE A 99 35.26 -2.58 -5.87
N CYS A 100 35.20 -3.85 -6.23
CA CYS A 100 34.64 -4.35 -7.48
C CYS A 100 33.48 -5.31 -7.21
N ASN A 101 32.35 -5.09 -7.88
CA ASN A 101 31.26 -6.05 -7.95
C ASN A 101 31.24 -6.69 -9.32
N VAL A 102 31.32 -8.02 -9.36
CA VAL A 102 31.06 -8.80 -10.57
C VAL A 102 29.61 -9.28 -10.51
N VAL A 103 28.81 -8.92 -11.52
CA VAL A 103 27.43 -9.38 -11.62
C VAL A 103 27.43 -10.89 -11.91
N ASP A 104 26.51 -11.62 -11.28
CA ASP A 104 26.36 -13.09 -11.38
C ASP A 104 27.52 -13.96 -10.86
N ALA A 105 28.67 -13.36 -10.47
CA ALA A 105 29.78 -14.04 -9.79
C ALA A 105 30.11 -13.39 -8.42
N PRO A 106 29.23 -13.50 -7.40
CA PRO A 106 29.41 -12.82 -6.12
C PRO A 106 30.64 -13.27 -5.31
N LYS A 107 31.22 -14.44 -5.61
CA LYS A 107 32.43 -14.96 -4.94
C LYS A 107 33.73 -14.36 -5.47
N GLU A 108 33.70 -13.81 -6.68
CA GLU A 108 34.86 -13.22 -7.38
C GLU A 108 34.89 -11.69 -7.22
N ALA A 109 33.96 -11.16 -6.43
CA ALA A 109 33.78 -9.74 -6.16
C ALA A 109 34.31 -9.36 -4.76
N SER A 110 34.91 -8.17 -4.64
CA SER A 110 35.30 -7.62 -3.33
C SER A 110 34.14 -6.95 -2.60
N PHE A 111 33.00 -6.73 -3.26
CA PHE A 111 31.73 -6.43 -2.59
C PHE A 111 30.50 -6.99 -3.32
N ILE A 112 29.43 -7.20 -2.56
CA ILE A 112 28.13 -7.64 -3.07
C ILE A 112 27.16 -6.48 -3.03
N MET A 113 26.45 -6.24 -4.14
CA MET A 113 25.35 -5.28 -4.17
C MET A 113 24.12 -5.86 -3.43
N PRO A 114 23.68 -5.28 -2.30
CA PRO A 114 22.53 -5.78 -1.56
C PRO A 114 21.21 -5.43 -2.27
N SER A 115 20.13 -6.06 -1.82
CA SER A 115 18.78 -5.53 -2.05
C SER A 115 18.59 -4.27 -1.19
N ILE A 116 18.26 -3.15 -1.81
CA ILE A 116 18.17 -1.85 -1.14
C ILE A 116 16.71 -1.41 -1.04
N ILE A 117 16.33 -0.93 0.14
CA ILE A 117 15.10 -0.20 0.38
C ILE A 117 15.49 1.24 0.67
N ASP A 118 15.11 2.14 -0.24
CA ASP A 118 15.45 3.56 -0.15
C ASP A 118 14.28 4.36 0.46
N ARG A 119 14.58 5.03 1.58
CA ARG A 119 13.75 6.05 2.24
C ARG A 119 14.67 7.22 2.63
N SER A 120 15.56 7.63 1.73
CA SER A 120 16.65 8.57 1.98
C SER A 120 16.23 9.77 2.84
N PRO A 121 16.98 10.07 3.92
CA PRO A 121 18.30 9.54 4.26
C PRO A 121 18.28 8.18 4.99
N LEU A 122 17.12 7.60 5.31
CA LEU A 122 17.03 6.25 5.87
C LEU A 122 17.20 5.22 4.74
N MET A 123 18.10 4.27 4.91
CA MET A 123 18.28 3.19 3.96
C MET A 123 18.38 1.86 4.69
N VAL A 124 17.82 0.81 4.09
CA VAL A 124 17.96 -0.57 4.57
C VAL A 124 18.54 -1.42 3.46
N ALA A 125 19.57 -2.20 3.80
CA ALA A 125 20.23 -3.13 2.88
C ALA A 125 20.03 -4.56 3.38
N VAL A 126 19.60 -5.46 2.48
CA VAL A 126 19.43 -6.89 2.75
C VAL A 126 20.32 -7.68 1.81
N SER A 127 21.17 -8.54 2.35
CA SER A 127 22.02 -9.46 1.58
C SER A 127 22.11 -10.81 2.28
N SER A 128 22.17 -11.87 1.47
CA SER A 128 22.46 -13.24 1.91
C SER A 128 23.88 -13.68 1.52
N GLY A 129 24.76 -12.74 1.16
CA GLY A 129 26.12 -13.06 0.71
C GLY A 129 26.13 -13.84 -0.61
N GLY A 130 25.12 -13.63 -1.47
CA GLY A 130 24.96 -14.36 -2.73
C GLY A 130 24.34 -15.77 -2.61
N THR A 131 24.13 -16.29 -1.40
CA THR A 131 23.63 -17.68 -1.19
C THR A 131 22.13 -17.84 -1.45
N SER A 132 21.35 -16.78 -1.29
CA SER A 132 19.89 -16.83 -1.40
C SER A 132 19.34 -15.50 -1.91
N PRO A 133 19.52 -15.17 -3.20
CA PRO A 133 19.03 -13.93 -3.78
C PRO A 133 17.50 -13.81 -3.72
N VAL A 134 16.78 -14.93 -3.85
CA VAL A 134 15.31 -14.96 -3.74
C VAL A 134 14.84 -14.57 -2.33
N LEU A 135 15.52 -15.06 -1.27
CA LEU A 135 15.19 -14.68 0.11
C LEU A 135 15.43 -13.18 0.36
N ALA A 136 16.55 -12.63 -0.15
CA ALA A 136 16.83 -11.20 -0.04
C ALA A 136 15.74 -10.35 -0.72
N ARG A 137 15.24 -10.78 -1.90
CA ARG A 137 14.11 -10.15 -2.58
C ARG A 137 12.82 -10.22 -1.77
N LEU A 138 12.48 -11.39 -1.21
CA LEU A 138 11.26 -11.55 -0.38
C LEU A 138 11.30 -10.68 0.89
N LEU A 139 12.47 -10.57 1.52
CA LEU A 139 12.67 -9.69 2.68
C LEU A 139 12.57 -8.22 2.26
N ARG A 140 13.14 -7.84 1.12
CA ARG A 140 13.01 -6.49 0.56
C ARG A 140 11.53 -6.11 0.36
N GLU A 141 10.74 -6.98 -0.26
CA GLU A 141 9.31 -6.77 -0.49
C GLU A 141 8.54 -6.59 0.83
N LYS A 142 8.86 -7.38 1.86
CA LYS A 142 8.27 -7.22 3.20
C LYS A 142 8.69 -5.93 3.90
N LEU A 143 9.93 -5.49 3.74
CA LEU A 143 10.39 -4.24 4.35
C LEU A 143 9.82 -3.02 3.63
N GLU A 144 9.67 -3.08 2.31
CA GLU A 144 9.02 -2.04 1.52
C GLU A 144 7.57 -1.81 1.93
N SER A 145 6.83 -2.86 2.29
CA SER A 145 5.44 -2.74 2.76
C SER A 145 5.33 -2.15 4.16
N ILE A 146 6.32 -2.40 5.03
CA ILE A 146 6.33 -1.93 6.42
C ILE A 146 6.82 -0.47 6.52
N LEU A 147 7.78 -0.06 5.69
CA LEU A 147 8.39 1.27 5.77
C LEU A 147 7.58 2.32 5.00
N PRO A 148 6.96 3.31 5.68
CA PRO A 148 6.19 4.37 5.02
C PRO A 148 7.00 5.10 3.97
N GLN A 149 6.36 5.50 2.87
CA GLN A 149 7.02 6.10 1.71
C GLN A 149 7.76 7.41 2.05
N HIS A 150 7.18 8.24 2.92
CA HIS A 150 7.70 9.57 3.27
C HIS A 150 8.58 9.58 4.52
N LEU A 151 8.99 8.42 5.04
CA LEU A 151 9.80 8.31 6.25
C LEU A 151 11.14 9.07 6.14
N GLY A 152 11.70 9.16 4.94
CA GLY A 152 12.91 9.93 4.67
C GLY A 152 12.76 11.44 4.95
N GLN A 153 11.61 12.02 4.64
CA GLN A 153 11.35 13.43 4.90
C GLN A 153 11.29 13.71 6.39
N VAL A 154 10.64 12.82 7.15
CA VAL A 154 10.59 12.89 8.62
C VAL A 154 11.99 12.73 9.21
N ALA A 155 12.80 11.80 8.70
CA ALA A 155 14.19 11.61 9.13
C ALA A 155 15.07 12.85 8.85
N HIS A 156 14.91 13.49 7.69
CA HIS A 156 15.61 14.73 7.37
C HIS A 156 15.19 15.86 8.34
N TYR A 157 13.88 16.04 8.55
CA TYR A 157 13.34 17.07 9.43
C TYR A 157 13.73 16.85 10.91
N ALA A 158 13.82 15.60 11.38
CA ALA A 158 14.33 15.25 12.71
C ALA A 158 15.74 15.83 12.97
N GLY A 159 16.60 15.85 11.95
CA GLY A 159 17.93 16.44 12.02
C GLY A 159 17.89 17.93 12.40
N GLN A 160 16.92 18.67 11.86
CA GLN A 160 16.73 20.10 12.11
C GLN A 160 16.18 20.36 13.52
N LEU A 161 15.31 19.48 14.02
CA LEU A 161 14.69 19.62 15.35
C LEU A 161 15.57 19.14 16.51
N ARG A 162 16.68 18.43 16.25
CA ARG A 162 17.51 17.79 17.27
C ARG A 162 17.99 18.72 18.38
N SER A 163 18.38 19.95 18.03
CA SER A 163 18.85 20.95 18.99
C SER A 163 17.71 21.42 19.90
N ARG A 164 16.52 21.62 19.34
CA ARG A 164 15.31 22.05 20.06
C ARG A 164 14.82 20.95 21.01
N VAL A 165 14.72 19.71 20.55
CA VAL A 165 14.34 18.54 21.38
C VAL A 165 15.28 18.40 22.58
N LYS A 166 16.59 18.61 22.39
CA LYS A 166 17.58 18.55 23.48
C LYS A 166 17.41 19.66 24.52
N LYS A 167 16.90 20.84 24.11
CA LYS A 167 16.61 21.96 25.03
C LYS A 167 15.31 21.72 25.81
N THR A 168 14.29 21.16 25.16
CA THR A 168 12.97 20.93 25.78
C THR A 168 12.97 19.73 26.73
N PHE A 169 13.60 18.61 26.34
CA PHE A 169 13.56 17.36 27.11
C PHE A 169 14.95 17.05 27.70
N ALA A 170 15.05 17.12 29.03
CA ALA A 170 16.30 17.04 29.77
C ALA A 170 16.88 15.61 29.77
N THR A 171 16.03 14.59 29.89
CA THR A 171 16.48 13.20 30.02
C THR A 171 16.61 12.48 28.67
N VAL A 172 17.44 11.43 28.63
CA VAL A 172 17.57 10.57 27.45
C VAL A 172 16.26 9.81 27.18
N GLY A 173 15.57 9.38 28.25
CA GLY A 173 14.29 8.66 28.16
C GLY A 173 13.19 9.49 27.50
N GLU A 174 12.99 10.73 27.94
CA GLU A 174 12.00 11.65 27.35
C GLU A 174 12.29 11.92 25.87
N ARG A 175 13.56 12.19 25.53
CA ARG A 175 13.97 12.39 24.14
C ARG A 175 13.69 11.17 23.27
N ARG A 176 13.94 9.96 23.78
CA ARG A 176 13.62 8.71 23.07
C ARG A 176 12.12 8.59 22.82
N ARG A 177 11.28 8.81 23.84
CA ARG A 177 9.81 8.74 23.71
C ARG A 177 9.27 9.78 22.75
N PHE A 178 9.84 10.99 22.74
CA PHE A 178 9.54 12.02 21.76
C PHE A 178 9.84 11.54 20.35
N TRP A 179 11.04 10.99 20.09
CA TRP A 179 11.40 10.50 18.77
C TRP A 179 10.54 9.32 18.33
N GLU A 180 10.19 8.41 19.25
CA GLU A 180 9.23 7.33 18.97
C GLU A 180 7.86 7.88 18.57
N LYS A 181 7.36 8.96 19.22
CA LYS A 181 6.11 9.65 18.83
C LYS A 181 6.25 10.38 17.48
N PHE A 182 7.40 11.00 17.25
CA PHE A 182 7.69 11.81 16.07
C PHE A 182 7.78 10.96 14.78
N PHE A 183 8.54 9.85 14.81
CA PHE A 183 8.76 9.03 13.62
C PHE A 183 7.54 8.23 13.17
N VAL A 184 6.56 8.04 14.05
CA VAL A 184 5.28 7.38 13.72
C VAL A 184 4.16 8.36 13.37
N ASN A 185 4.41 9.66 13.40
CA ASN A 185 3.39 10.67 13.14
C ASN A 185 3.15 10.83 11.63
N ASP A 186 2.12 10.17 11.12
CA ASP A 186 1.80 10.17 9.68
C ASP A 186 1.32 11.53 9.17
N ARG A 187 0.68 12.33 10.03
CA ARG A 187 0.24 13.69 9.66
C ARG A 187 1.44 14.57 9.36
N LEU A 188 2.45 14.55 10.21
CA LEU A 188 3.69 15.28 9.98
C LEU A 188 4.39 14.79 8.70
N ALA A 189 4.48 13.46 8.51
CA ALA A 189 5.05 12.89 7.30
C ALA A 189 4.30 13.36 6.02
N GLN A 190 2.97 13.39 6.07
CA GLN A 190 2.13 13.86 4.97
C GLN A 190 2.27 15.37 4.75
N SER A 191 2.29 16.19 5.80
CA SER A 191 2.47 17.64 5.70
C SER A 191 3.84 17.99 5.11
N LEU A 192 4.90 17.25 5.48
CA LEU A 192 6.22 17.37 4.86
C LEU A 192 6.19 17.01 3.37
N ALA A 193 5.50 15.93 3.00
CA ALA A 193 5.38 15.50 1.62
C ALA A 193 4.59 16.51 0.77
N ASN A 194 3.55 17.10 1.35
CA ASN A 194 2.69 18.10 0.72
C ASN A 194 3.31 19.51 0.73
N GLN A 195 4.46 19.71 1.37
CA GLN A 195 5.09 21.03 1.58
C GLN A 195 4.16 22.05 2.26
N ASP A 196 3.27 21.57 3.15
CA ASP A 196 2.34 22.42 3.91
C ASP A 196 3.05 22.98 5.15
N GLN A 197 3.73 24.12 4.97
CA GLN A 197 4.54 24.75 6.01
C GLN A 197 3.74 25.04 7.29
N LYS A 198 2.48 25.47 7.14
CA LYS A 198 1.61 25.79 8.27
C LYS A 198 1.28 24.52 9.07
N ALA A 199 0.87 23.44 8.40
CA ALA A 199 0.57 22.18 9.08
C ALA A 199 1.82 21.54 9.70
N ILE A 200 3.00 21.68 9.07
CA ILE A 200 4.28 21.23 9.62
C ILE A 200 4.56 21.94 10.95
N GLU A 201 4.45 23.27 10.98
CA GLU A 201 4.68 24.07 12.19
C GLU A 201 3.68 23.73 13.29
N GLU A 202 2.38 23.75 12.98
CA GLU A 202 1.32 23.42 13.94
C GLU A 202 1.48 22.02 14.55
N THR A 203 1.79 21.02 13.70
CA THR A 203 2.00 19.64 14.17
C THR A 203 3.28 19.53 14.99
N THR A 204 4.35 20.23 14.60
CA THR A 204 5.62 20.25 15.34
C THR A 204 5.44 20.86 16.72
N GLU A 205 4.76 22.01 16.82
CA GLU A 205 4.47 22.67 18.10
C GLU A 205 3.59 21.79 19.00
N ARG A 206 2.59 21.14 18.43
CA ARG A 206 1.75 20.19 19.16
C ARG A 206 2.55 19.01 19.71
N LEU A 207 3.45 18.42 18.92
CA LEU A 207 4.32 17.32 19.36
C LEU A 207 5.26 17.74 20.50
N MET A 208 5.67 19.00 20.54
CA MET A 208 6.58 19.54 21.56
C MET A 208 5.86 19.92 22.86
N THR A 209 4.59 20.30 22.79
CA THR A 209 3.82 20.82 23.94
C THR A 209 2.92 19.77 24.59
N GLU A 210 2.39 18.82 23.83
CA GLU A 210 1.60 17.73 24.38
C GLU A 210 2.43 16.82 25.29
N PRO A 211 1.81 16.21 26.33
CA PRO A 211 2.44 15.16 27.10
C PRO A 211 3.02 14.08 26.17
N LEU A 212 4.25 13.63 26.46
CA LEU A 212 4.98 12.64 25.66
C LEU A 212 4.21 11.32 25.46
N ASP A 213 3.32 11.03 26.42
CA ASP A 213 2.51 9.84 26.52
C ASP A 213 1.23 9.95 25.69
N HIS A 214 0.79 11.17 25.36
CA HIS A 214 -0.38 11.40 24.53
C HIS A 214 0.00 11.32 23.05
N ARG A 215 -0.66 10.41 22.33
CA ARG A 215 -0.61 10.24 20.88
C ARG A 215 -2.03 10.19 20.31
N GLY A 216 -2.94 10.95 20.92
CA GLY A 216 -4.37 10.91 20.67
C GLY A 216 -4.69 11.27 19.23
N GLU A 217 -5.02 10.27 18.41
CA GLU A 217 -5.51 10.45 17.05
C GLU A 217 -6.42 9.30 16.66
N VAL A 218 -7.28 9.53 15.67
CA VAL A 218 -8.14 8.48 15.10
C VAL A 218 -7.84 8.27 13.63
N VAL A 219 -7.64 7.01 13.23
CA VAL A 219 -7.45 6.65 11.83
C VAL A 219 -8.55 5.69 11.40
N LEU A 220 -9.37 6.11 10.44
CA LEU A 220 -10.33 5.23 9.78
C LEU A 220 -9.61 4.43 8.70
N VAL A 221 -9.65 3.11 8.80
CA VAL A 221 -8.96 2.20 7.87
C VAL A 221 -9.96 1.27 7.22
N GLY A 222 -10.00 1.29 5.88
CA GLY A 222 -10.71 0.29 5.09
C GLY A 222 -9.96 -1.03 5.07
N ALA A 223 -10.59 -2.09 5.58
CA ALA A 223 -10.02 -3.42 5.70
C ALA A 223 -9.99 -4.19 4.39
N GLY A 224 -10.72 -3.73 3.37
CA GLY A 224 -11.05 -4.55 2.22
C GLY A 224 -12.23 -5.49 2.48
N PRO A 225 -12.65 -6.27 1.47
CA PRO A 225 -13.85 -7.12 1.54
C PRO A 225 -13.66 -8.45 2.27
N GLY A 226 -12.41 -8.86 2.55
CA GLY A 226 -12.13 -10.09 3.29
C GLY A 226 -10.66 -10.51 3.20
N ASP A 227 -10.13 -10.66 1.98
CA ASP A 227 -8.75 -11.08 1.73
C ASP A 227 -7.74 -10.10 2.36
N ALA A 228 -6.85 -10.63 3.21
CA ALA A 228 -5.80 -9.85 3.85
C ALA A 228 -4.81 -9.22 2.87
N GLY A 229 -4.65 -9.81 1.68
CA GLY A 229 -3.84 -9.26 0.59
C GLY A 229 -4.41 -8.00 -0.04
N LEU A 230 -5.68 -7.68 0.20
CA LEU A 230 -6.35 -6.46 -0.28
C LEU A 230 -6.26 -5.30 0.72
N LEU A 231 -5.66 -5.51 1.90
CA LEU A 231 -5.34 -4.43 2.81
C LEU A 231 -4.27 -3.53 2.18
N THR A 232 -4.51 -2.22 2.18
CA THR A 232 -3.52 -1.29 1.66
C THR A 232 -2.26 -1.28 2.53
N LEU A 233 -1.11 -0.98 1.92
CA LEU A 233 0.15 -0.85 2.65
C LEU A 233 0.04 0.14 3.82
N LYS A 234 -0.60 1.29 3.57
CA LYS A 234 -0.86 2.29 4.62
C LYS A 234 -1.76 1.71 5.70
N GLY A 235 -2.83 0.98 5.36
CA GLY A 235 -3.71 0.32 6.33
C GLY A 235 -2.97 -0.66 7.23
N LEU A 236 -2.08 -1.50 6.67
CA LEU A 236 -1.21 -2.40 7.42
C LEU A 236 -0.29 -1.64 8.38
N GLN A 237 0.32 -0.55 7.92
CA GLN A 237 1.18 0.30 8.76
C GLN A 237 0.39 0.90 9.94
N GLN A 238 -0.85 1.35 9.72
CA GLN A 238 -1.71 1.91 10.77
C GLN A 238 -2.06 0.88 11.85
N ILE A 239 -2.46 -0.34 11.47
CA ILE A 239 -2.87 -1.38 12.44
C ILE A 239 -1.70 -1.92 13.26
N GLN A 240 -0.47 -1.82 12.74
CA GLN A 240 0.75 -2.18 13.47
C GLN A 240 1.15 -1.12 14.49
N GLN A 241 0.73 0.14 14.30
CA GLN A 241 1.03 1.26 15.19
C GLN A 241 -0.09 1.57 16.20
N ALA A 242 -1.28 1.01 15.99
CA ALA A 242 -2.46 1.24 16.82
C ALA A 242 -2.26 0.83 18.28
N ASP A 243 -2.71 1.67 19.21
CA ASP A 243 -2.83 1.30 20.63
C ASP A 243 -4.13 0.55 20.90
N ILE A 244 -5.18 0.92 20.16
CA ILE A 244 -6.50 0.30 20.24
C ILE A 244 -7.09 0.19 18.83
N VAL A 245 -7.69 -0.96 18.54
CA VAL A 245 -8.40 -1.22 17.28
C VAL A 245 -9.87 -1.44 17.56
N VAL A 246 -10.71 -0.56 17.02
CA VAL A 246 -12.17 -0.64 17.07
C VAL A 246 -12.66 -1.22 15.75
N TYR A 247 -13.22 -2.43 15.77
CA TYR A 247 -13.56 -3.18 14.55
C TYR A 247 -14.98 -3.77 14.61
N ASP A 248 -15.56 -4.02 13.44
CA ASP A 248 -16.88 -4.62 13.30
C ASP A 248 -16.83 -6.01 12.66
N ARG A 249 -18.00 -6.64 12.52
CA ARG A 249 -18.16 -8.02 12.02
C ARG A 249 -17.63 -8.22 10.59
N LEU A 250 -17.60 -7.17 9.77
CA LEU A 250 -17.22 -7.30 8.36
C LEU A 250 -15.70 -7.32 8.15
N VAL A 251 -14.94 -7.14 9.22
CA VAL A 251 -13.49 -7.32 9.22
C VAL A 251 -13.18 -8.80 9.36
N SER A 252 -12.36 -9.34 8.46
CA SER A 252 -11.96 -10.74 8.49
C SER A 252 -10.98 -11.06 9.62
N ASP A 253 -11.00 -12.32 10.07
CA ASP A 253 -10.04 -12.82 11.06
C ASP A 253 -8.60 -12.74 10.53
N ASP A 254 -8.39 -12.93 9.22
CA ASP A 254 -7.07 -12.82 8.58
C ASP A 254 -6.48 -11.42 8.70
N ILE A 255 -7.30 -10.36 8.58
CA ILE A 255 -6.88 -8.98 8.84
C ILE A 255 -6.60 -8.77 10.33
N MET A 256 -7.45 -9.30 11.22
CA MET A 256 -7.27 -9.17 12.66
C MET A 256 -6.00 -9.86 13.18
N ASN A 257 -5.50 -10.87 12.47
CA ASN A 257 -4.21 -11.52 12.74
C ASN A 257 -2.99 -10.63 12.44
N LEU A 258 -3.16 -9.58 11.63
CA LEU A 258 -2.10 -8.61 11.30
C LEU A 258 -2.01 -7.45 12.30
N VAL A 259 -3.03 -7.28 13.15
CA VAL A 259 -3.06 -6.24 14.19
C VAL A 259 -1.94 -6.47 15.21
N ARG A 260 -1.34 -5.38 15.70
CA ARG A 260 -0.34 -5.42 16.77
C ARG A 260 -0.79 -6.31 17.93
N ARG A 261 0.09 -7.22 18.39
CA ARG A 261 -0.25 -8.22 19.42
C ARG A 261 -0.72 -7.59 20.74
N ASP A 262 -0.10 -6.48 21.13
CA ASP A 262 -0.37 -5.80 22.41
C ASP A 262 -1.37 -4.63 22.26
N ALA A 263 -2.08 -4.51 21.14
CA ALA A 263 -3.13 -3.52 20.98
C ALA A 263 -4.45 -3.98 21.60
N ASP A 264 -5.13 -3.09 22.31
CA ASP A 264 -6.48 -3.32 22.81
C ASP A 264 -7.43 -3.54 21.61
N ARG A 265 -8.38 -4.48 21.74
CA ARG A 265 -9.35 -4.79 20.66
C ARG A 265 -10.77 -4.57 21.15
N VAL A 266 -11.52 -3.74 20.44
CA VAL A 266 -12.92 -3.43 20.77
C VAL A 266 -13.81 -3.83 19.61
N PHE A 267 -14.63 -4.86 19.83
CA PHE A 267 -15.62 -5.30 18.85
C PHE A 267 -16.92 -4.51 18.99
N VAL A 268 -17.37 -3.87 17.91
CA VAL A 268 -18.59 -3.05 17.88
C VAL A 268 -19.67 -3.60 16.93
N GLY A 269 -19.47 -4.81 16.38
CA GLY A 269 -20.41 -5.44 15.46
C GLY A 269 -21.60 -6.14 16.14
N LYS A 270 -22.60 -6.54 15.34
CA LYS A 270 -23.69 -7.43 15.78
C LYS A 270 -23.16 -8.87 15.85
N ARG A 271 -23.23 -9.53 17.01
CA ARG A 271 -22.94 -10.97 17.18
C ARG A 271 -24.04 -11.61 18.01
N ALA A 272 -24.37 -12.88 17.74
CA ALA A 272 -25.29 -13.63 18.61
C ALA A 272 -24.77 -13.58 20.06
N GLY A 273 -25.56 -13.02 20.97
CA GLY A 273 -25.18 -12.78 22.39
C GLY A 273 -24.68 -11.37 22.73
N TYR A 274 -24.49 -10.47 21.76
CA TYR A 274 -24.14 -9.05 21.98
C TYR A 274 -25.21 -8.13 21.41
N HIS A 275 -25.74 -7.23 22.26
CA HIS A 275 -26.67 -6.19 21.82
C HIS A 275 -26.01 -5.27 20.78
N CYS A 276 -26.79 -4.81 19.80
CA CYS A 276 -26.30 -3.90 18.77
C CYS A 276 -25.79 -2.62 19.43
N VAL A 277 -24.48 -2.35 19.34
CA VAL A 277 -23.89 -1.08 19.79
C VAL A 277 -24.46 0.04 18.92
N PRO A 278 -25.16 1.03 19.49
CA PRO A 278 -25.64 2.17 18.72
C PRO A 278 -24.47 2.93 18.10
N GLN A 279 -24.69 3.54 16.93
CA GLN A 279 -23.62 4.29 16.24
C GLN A 279 -23.02 5.39 17.13
N GLU A 280 -23.86 6.08 17.90
CA GLU A 280 -23.41 7.12 18.81
C GLU A 280 -22.43 6.58 19.86
N GLU A 281 -22.66 5.37 20.38
CA GLU A 281 -21.74 4.75 21.34
C GLU A 281 -20.39 4.43 20.70
N ILE A 282 -20.37 3.99 19.43
CA ILE A 282 -19.13 3.81 18.66
C ILE A 282 -18.38 5.13 18.54
N ASN A 283 -19.08 6.21 18.17
CA ASN A 283 -18.50 7.55 18.07
C ASN A 283 -17.87 7.99 19.39
N GLN A 284 -18.57 7.76 20.51
CA GLN A 284 -18.08 8.08 21.86
C GLN A 284 -16.90 7.21 22.30
N ILE A 285 -16.79 5.94 21.85
CA ILE A 285 -15.61 5.10 22.12
C ILE A 285 -14.39 5.70 21.41
N LEU A 286 -14.51 6.04 20.12
CA LEU A 286 -13.42 6.63 19.35
C LEU A 286 -12.94 7.94 19.97
N LEU A 287 -13.88 8.83 20.30
CA LEU A 287 -13.60 10.10 20.93
C LEU A 287 -12.88 9.94 22.28
N ARG A 288 -13.44 9.11 23.17
CA ARG A 288 -12.93 8.92 24.54
C ARG A 288 -11.54 8.31 24.56
N GLU A 289 -11.27 7.31 23.73
CA GLU A 289 -9.96 6.65 23.71
C GLU A 289 -8.90 7.56 23.08
N ALA A 290 -9.26 8.37 22.08
CA ALA A 290 -8.36 9.39 21.55
C ALA A 290 -8.07 10.51 22.57
N GLN A 291 -9.07 10.93 23.36
CA GLN A 291 -8.90 11.91 24.44
C GLN A 291 -8.00 11.41 25.58
N LYS A 292 -7.96 10.09 25.82
CA LYS A 292 -6.97 9.45 26.71
C LYS A 292 -5.55 9.43 26.12
N GLY A 293 -5.37 9.99 24.92
CA GLY A 293 -4.10 10.04 24.22
C GLY A 293 -3.72 8.73 23.53
N LYS A 294 -4.65 7.79 23.31
CA LYS A 294 -4.36 6.57 22.55
C LYS A 294 -4.41 6.83 21.05
N ARG A 295 -3.57 6.12 20.29
CA ARG A 295 -3.72 6.03 18.85
C ARG A 295 -4.81 5.02 18.50
N VAL A 296 -5.96 5.51 18.07
CA VAL A 296 -7.16 4.72 17.79
C VAL A 296 -7.23 4.40 16.29
N VAL A 297 -7.38 3.13 15.95
CA VAL A 297 -7.72 2.71 14.57
C VAL A 297 -9.16 2.21 14.53
N ARG A 298 -10.01 2.87 13.76
CA ARG A 298 -11.37 2.40 13.42
C ARG A 298 -11.29 1.59 12.14
N LEU A 299 -11.30 0.27 12.28
CA LEU A 299 -11.14 -0.65 11.18
C LEU A 299 -12.52 -1.12 10.67
N LYS A 300 -12.78 -0.87 9.38
CA LYS A 300 -14.10 -1.01 8.76
C LYS A 300 -14.02 -1.94 7.57
N GLY A 301 -14.97 -2.88 7.44
CA GLY A 301 -15.06 -3.74 6.26
C GLY A 301 -15.25 -2.94 4.98
N GLY A 302 -14.56 -3.31 3.90
CA GLY A 302 -14.58 -2.61 2.62
C GLY A 302 -13.86 -1.26 2.68
N ASP A 303 -14.56 -0.20 2.30
CA ASP A 303 -14.08 1.19 2.30
C ASP A 303 -14.82 2.03 3.37
N PRO A 304 -14.13 2.93 4.11
CA PRO A 304 -14.76 3.71 5.18
C PRO A 304 -15.93 4.60 4.74
N PHE A 305 -15.93 5.08 3.50
CA PHE A 305 -16.88 6.08 2.99
C PHE A 305 -17.91 5.52 2.00
N ILE A 306 -17.76 4.27 1.56
CA ILE A 306 -18.79 3.59 0.76
C ILE A 306 -19.71 2.79 1.67
N PHE A 307 -20.87 3.35 2.00
CA PHE A 307 -21.89 2.76 2.89
C PHE A 307 -21.38 2.34 4.28
N GLY A 308 -20.21 2.80 4.69
CA GLY A 308 -19.58 2.46 5.97
C GLY A 308 -19.91 3.42 7.12
N ARG A 309 -20.63 4.53 6.87
CA ARG A 309 -20.92 5.59 7.87
C ARG A 309 -19.68 6.28 8.46
N GLY A 310 -18.53 6.21 7.78
CA GLY A 310 -17.29 6.85 8.27
C GLY A 310 -17.40 8.36 8.44
N GLY A 311 -18.26 9.04 7.67
CA GLY A 311 -18.48 10.48 7.80
C GLY A 311 -19.06 10.89 9.17
N GLU A 312 -20.05 10.15 9.66
CA GLU A 312 -20.69 10.41 10.97
C GLU A 312 -19.68 10.24 12.12
N GLU A 313 -18.83 9.21 12.02
CA GLU A 313 -17.77 8.94 13.01
C GLU A 313 -16.76 10.11 13.07
N LEU A 314 -16.39 10.69 11.92
CA LEU A 314 -15.40 11.78 11.84
C LEU A 314 -15.96 13.15 12.22
N GLU A 315 -17.23 13.43 11.95
CA GLU A 315 -17.88 14.69 12.33
C GLU A 315 -17.82 14.89 13.86
N THR A 316 -18.06 13.82 14.61
CA THR A 316 -17.95 13.81 16.08
C THR A 316 -16.54 14.19 16.54
N LEU A 317 -15.50 13.68 15.87
CA LEU A 317 -14.10 13.96 16.19
C LEU A 317 -13.68 15.38 15.83
N CYS A 318 -14.18 15.89 14.69
CA CYS A 318 -13.95 17.25 14.25
C CYS A 318 -14.44 18.26 15.29
N ASN A 319 -15.66 18.06 15.80
CA ASN A 319 -16.27 18.90 16.83
C ASN A 319 -15.47 18.91 18.16
N ALA A 320 -14.74 17.84 18.45
CA ALA A 320 -13.91 17.71 19.64
C ALA A 320 -12.43 18.10 19.43
N GLY A 321 -12.05 18.55 18.24
CA GLY A 321 -10.67 18.92 17.92
C GLY A 321 -9.68 17.75 17.89
N ILE A 322 -10.17 16.51 17.79
CA ILE A 322 -9.31 15.32 17.73
C ILE A 322 -8.73 15.18 16.32
N PRO A 323 -7.41 15.04 16.17
CA PRO A 323 -6.82 14.82 14.86
C PRO A 323 -7.26 13.46 14.30
N PHE A 324 -7.70 13.45 13.05
CA PHE A 324 -8.03 12.21 12.35
C PHE A 324 -7.45 12.15 10.94
N SER A 325 -7.42 10.94 10.39
CA SER A 325 -7.13 10.68 8.97
C SER A 325 -7.90 9.46 8.46
N VAL A 326 -7.96 9.30 7.14
CA VAL A 326 -8.67 8.20 6.48
C VAL A 326 -7.72 7.47 5.54
N VAL A 327 -7.72 6.15 5.63
CA VAL A 327 -7.06 5.25 4.69
C VAL A 327 -8.16 4.50 3.93
N PRO A 328 -8.34 4.77 2.63
CA PRO A 328 -9.35 4.08 1.84
C PRO A 328 -9.04 2.59 1.75
N GLY A 329 -10.09 1.80 1.52
CA GLY A 329 -9.99 0.37 1.35
C GLY A 329 -10.53 -0.09 0.00
N ILE A 330 -10.22 -1.32 -0.38
CA ILE A 330 -10.90 -1.94 -1.52
C ILE A 330 -12.36 -2.16 -1.14
N THR A 331 -13.27 -1.47 -1.82
CA THR A 331 -14.71 -1.64 -1.56
C THR A 331 -15.20 -3.00 -2.06
N ALA A 332 -16.31 -3.50 -1.51
CA ALA A 332 -16.83 -4.82 -1.84
C ALA A 332 -17.15 -4.97 -3.34
N ALA A 333 -17.64 -3.92 -4.00
CA ALA A 333 -17.91 -3.96 -5.44
C ALA A 333 -16.66 -4.25 -6.26
N SER A 334 -15.53 -3.59 -5.95
CA SER A 334 -14.26 -3.81 -6.65
C SER A 334 -13.71 -5.22 -6.39
N GLY A 335 -13.74 -5.67 -5.13
CA GLY A 335 -13.26 -7.01 -4.77
C GLY A 335 -14.10 -8.12 -5.39
N CYS A 336 -15.44 -8.07 -5.21
CA CYS A 336 -16.35 -9.04 -5.81
C CYS A 336 -16.23 -9.06 -7.33
N SER A 337 -16.18 -7.90 -7.98
CA SER A 337 -16.02 -7.79 -9.44
C SER A 337 -14.76 -8.53 -9.93
N ALA A 338 -13.61 -8.25 -9.33
CA ALA A 338 -12.35 -8.85 -9.74
C ALA A 338 -12.33 -10.36 -9.48
N TYR A 339 -12.79 -10.81 -8.30
CA TYR A 339 -12.70 -12.22 -7.88
C TYR A 339 -13.87 -13.07 -8.42
N SER A 340 -14.92 -12.47 -8.96
CA SER A 340 -16.01 -13.22 -9.62
C SER A 340 -15.86 -13.28 -11.15
N GLY A 341 -14.83 -12.64 -11.73
CA GLY A 341 -14.68 -12.52 -13.18
C GLY A 341 -15.77 -11.65 -13.83
N ILE A 342 -16.40 -10.74 -13.09
CA ILE A 342 -17.47 -9.85 -13.59
C ILE A 342 -16.94 -8.41 -13.53
N PRO A 343 -16.30 -7.89 -14.59
CA PRO A 343 -15.83 -6.51 -14.59
C PRO A 343 -17.01 -5.54 -14.50
N LEU A 344 -16.94 -4.52 -13.64
CA LEU A 344 -18.05 -3.55 -13.50
C LEU A 344 -18.28 -2.70 -14.76
N THR A 345 -17.29 -2.64 -15.66
CA THR A 345 -17.38 -1.94 -16.93
C THR A 345 -16.81 -2.78 -18.05
N HIS A 346 -17.46 -2.75 -19.21
CA HIS A 346 -16.93 -3.27 -20.46
C HIS A 346 -17.41 -2.35 -21.58
N ARG A 347 -16.56 -2.08 -22.59
CA ARG A 347 -16.80 -1.04 -23.61
C ARG A 347 -18.17 -1.17 -24.28
N ASP A 348 -18.60 -2.40 -24.53
CA ASP A 348 -19.84 -2.69 -25.25
C ASP A 348 -21.08 -2.82 -24.34
N TYR A 349 -20.89 -2.91 -23.01
CA TYR A 349 -21.97 -3.28 -22.07
C TYR A 349 -22.38 -2.18 -21.10
N ALA A 350 -21.43 -1.44 -20.53
CA ALA A 350 -21.75 -0.48 -19.47
C ALA A 350 -20.90 0.78 -19.59
N GLN A 351 -21.59 1.93 -19.66
CA GLN A 351 -20.99 3.27 -19.65
C GLN A 351 -21.00 3.89 -18.25
N SER A 352 -21.75 3.31 -17.33
CA SER A 352 -21.83 3.75 -15.93
C SER A 352 -21.87 2.56 -14.95
N VAL A 353 -21.37 2.80 -13.75
CA VAL A 353 -21.45 1.88 -12.61
C VAL A 353 -22.19 2.59 -11.50
N ARG A 354 -23.16 1.91 -10.90
CA ARG A 354 -23.93 2.47 -9.80
C ARG A 354 -23.84 1.58 -8.57
N LEU A 355 -23.32 2.16 -7.49
CA LEU A 355 -23.32 1.53 -6.18
C LEU A 355 -24.57 2.00 -5.42
N VAL A 356 -25.43 1.07 -5.04
CA VAL A 356 -26.73 1.36 -4.43
C VAL A 356 -26.85 0.60 -3.12
N THR A 357 -27.54 1.16 -2.14
CA THR A 357 -27.91 0.43 -0.93
C THR A 357 -29.34 -0.08 -1.03
N GLY A 358 -29.57 -1.36 -0.74
CA GLY A 358 -30.91 -1.94 -0.61
C GLY A 358 -31.61 -1.58 0.71
N HIS A 359 -30.83 -1.14 1.71
CA HIS A 359 -31.36 -0.75 3.01
C HIS A 359 -31.41 0.78 3.13
N LEU A 360 -32.54 1.36 2.76
CA LEU A 360 -32.79 2.78 2.89
C LEU A 360 -33.16 3.19 4.33
N LYS A 361 -32.88 4.45 4.67
CA LYS A 361 -33.39 5.07 5.90
C LYS A 361 -34.93 5.08 5.83
N THR A 362 -35.58 4.81 6.96
CA THR A 362 -37.05 4.73 7.05
C THR A 362 -37.68 5.99 6.45
N GLY A 363 -38.48 5.85 5.38
CA GLY A 363 -39.18 6.95 4.71
C GLY A 363 -38.60 7.44 3.37
N SER A 364 -37.48 6.87 2.89
CA SER A 364 -36.98 7.10 1.53
C SER A 364 -37.26 5.92 0.61
N GLU A 365 -37.56 6.18 -0.67
CA GLU A 365 -37.69 5.17 -1.73
C GLU A 365 -36.54 5.29 -2.74
N LEU A 366 -36.19 4.18 -3.39
CA LEU A 366 -35.21 4.17 -4.48
C LEU A 366 -35.85 4.73 -5.75
N ASP A 367 -35.06 5.45 -6.55
CA ASP A 367 -35.47 5.89 -7.88
C ASP A 367 -35.37 4.71 -8.88
N TRP A 368 -36.42 3.88 -8.91
CA TRP A 368 -36.48 2.66 -9.71
C TRP A 368 -36.44 2.93 -11.21
N HIS A 369 -37.02 4.03 -11.67
CA HIS A 369 -36.98 4.40 -13.09
C HIS A 369 -35.54 4.65 -13.54
N ASN A 370 -34.76 5.37 -12.72
CA ASN A 370 -33.36 5.64 -13.03
C ASN A 370 -32.47 4.39 -12.88
N LEU A 371 -32.82 3.47 -11.98
CA LEU A 371 -32.16 2.18 -11.84
C LEU A 371 -32.46 1.22 -12.99
N ALA A 372 -33.60 1.32 -13.65
CA ALA A 372 -33.95 0.45 -14.77
C ALA A 372 -33.32 0.87 -16.12
N ALA A 373 -32.63 2.02 -16.18
CA ALA A 373 -31.99 2.50 -17.39
C ALA A 373 -30.99 1.48 -17.99
N GLU A 374 -30.88 1.45 -19.31
CA GLU A 374 -29.96 0.57 -20.04
C GLU A 374 -28.48 1.00 -19.88
N LYS A 375 -27.56 0.12 -20.31
CA LYS A 375 -26.11 0.39 -20.42
C LYS A 375 -25.43 0.83 -19.11
N GLN A 376 -25.93 0.33 -17.98
CA GLN A 376 -25.32 0.51 -16.67
C GLN A 376 -25.11 -0.83 -15.97
N THR A 377 -24.13 -0.87 -15.07
CA THR A 377 -23.95 -1.98 -14.13
C THR A 377 -24.40 -1.54 -12.74
N LEU A 378 -25.42 -2.20 -12.20
CA LEU A 378 -25.92 -1.94 -10.85
C LEU A 378 -25.24 -2.88 -9.87
N VAL A 379 -24.80 -2.34 -8.74
CA VAL A 379 -24.23 -3.12 -7.64
C VAL A 379 -24.96 -2.74 -6.35
N PHE A 380 -25.80 -3.65 -5.86
CA PHE A 380 -26.57 -3.46 -4.64
C PHE A 380 -25.83 -4.00 -3.42
N TYR A 381 -25.58 -3.12 -2.47
CA TYR A 381 -25.09 -3.39 -1.12
C TYR A 381 -26.26 -3.61 -0.18
N MET A 382 -26.14 -4.56 0.74
CA MET A 382 -27.15 -4.82 1.77
C MET A 382 -28.55 -5.11 1.18
N GLY A 383 -28.62 -5.59 -0.07
CA GLY A 383 -29.87 -5.78 -0.81
C GLY A 383 -30.48 -7.16 -0.72
N LEU A 384 -29.83 -8.11 -0.04
CA LEU A 384 -30.25 -9.52 -0.06
C LEU A 384 -31.67 -9.74 0.45
N ASN A 385 -32.03 -9.06 1.55
CA ASN A 385 -33.39 -9.13 2.12
C ASN A 385 -34.44 -8.48 1.22
N GLN A 386 -34.05 -7.58 0.30
CA GLN A 386 -34.95 -6.92 -0.65
C GLN A 386 -34.83 -7.51 -2.07
N ALA A 387 -34.15 -8.63 -2.28
CA ALA A 387 -33.86 -9.15 -3.62
C ALA A 387 -35.13 -9.37 -4.46
N ALA A 388 -36.18 -9.96 -3.88
CA ALA A 388 -37.47 -10.15 -4.56
C ALA A 388 -38.16 -8.81 -4.91
N THR A 389 -38.03 -7.81 -4.04
CA THR A 389 -38.57 -6.46 -4.30
C THR A 389 -37.78 -5.74 -5.39
N ILE A 390 -36.44 -5.85 -5.38
CA ILE A 390 -35.55 -5.31 -6.41
C ILE A 390 -35.90 -5.92 -7.77
N GLN A 391 -36.07 -7.25 -7.82
CA GLN A 391 -36.51 -7.96 -9.02
C GLN A 391 -37.80 -7.37 -9.57
N ALA A 392 -38.88 -7.39 -8.77
CA ALA A 392 -40.19 -6.93 -9.21
C ALA A 392 -40.17 -5.46 -9.67
N LYS A 393 -39.47 -4.59 -8.93
CA LYS A 393 -39.39 -3.16 -9.25
C LYS A 393 -38.58 -2.87 -10.51
N LEU A 394 -37.47 -3.57 -10.75
CA LEU A 394 -36.70 -3.40 -11.99
C LEU A 394 -37.50 -3.85 -13.21
N GLN A 395 -38.21 -4.97 -13.12
CA GLN A 395 -39.10 -5.45 -14.19
C GLN A 395 -40.27 -4.48 -14.44
N GLU A 396 -40.91 -3.99 -13.39
CA GLU A 396 -42.00 -3.00 -13.48
C GLU A 396 -41.57 -1.73 -14.23
N HIS A 397 -40.30 -1.34 -14.11
CA HIS A 397 -39.74 -0.13 -14.73
C HIS A 397 -39.04 -0.39 -16.08
N GLY A 398 -39.22 -1.57 -16.67
CA GLY A 398 -38.83 -1.87 -18.04
C GLY A 398 -37.44 -2.49 -18.24
N MET A 399 -36.80 -2.99 -17.18
CA MET A 399 -35.58 -3.79 -17.33
C MET A 399 -35.91 -5.17 -17.92
N GLU A 400 -35.14 -5.61 -18.90
CA GLU A 400 -35.37 -6.88 -19.61
C GLU A 400 -35.32 -8.10 -18.67
N ASP A 401 -36.25 -9.04 -18.87
CA ASP A 401 -36.38 -10.24 -18.04
C ASP A 401 -35.18 -11.19 -18.13
N ASP A 402 -34.48 -11.17 -19.27
CA ASP A 402 -33.26 -11.93 -19.54
C ASP A 402 -31.99 -11.21 -19.05
N MET A 403 -32.12 -10.04 -18.42
CA MET A 403 -30.97 -9.27 -17.94
C MET A 403 -30.12 -10.13 -16.98
N PRO A 404 -28.82 -10.34 -17.26
CA PRO A 404 -27.95 -11.14 -16.44
C PRO A 404 -27.77 -10.56 -15.03
N VAL A 405 -27.84 -11.43 -14.03
CA VAL A 405 -27.62 -11.10 -12.61
C VAL A 405 -26.66 -12.08 -11.96
N ALA A 406 -25.90 -11.60 -10.99
CA ALA A 406 -25.05 -12.42 -10.14
C ALA A 406 -25.11 -11.98 -8.69
N LEU A 407 -25.01 -12.93 -7.77
CA LEU A 407 -24.80 -12.67 -6.36
C LEU A 407 -23.45 -13.21 -5.94
N VAL A 408 -22.66 -12.37 -5.27
CA VAL A 408 -21.32 -12.72 -4.77
C VAL A 408 -21.34 -12.64 -3.25
N GLU A 409 -21.36 -13.79 -2.61
CA GLU A 409 -21.27 -13.97 -1.16
C GLU A 409 -19.80 -14.09 -0.73
N ASN A 410 -19.45 -13.48 0.41
CA ASN A 410 -18.11 -13.53 1.00
C ASN A 410 -17.00 -13.25 -0.03
N GLY A 411 -17.19 -12.23 -0.87
CA GLY A 411 -16.28 -11.90 -1.97
C GLY A 411 -14.83 -11.80 -1.51
N THR A 412 -13.91 -12.33 -2.31
CA THR A 412 -12.45 -12.43 -2.08
C THR A 412 -12.01 -13.43 -1.01
N ALA A 413 -12.91 -13.89 -0.13
CA ALA A 413 -12.57 -14.87 0.87
C ALA A 413 -12.39 -16.26 0.26
N ILE A 414 -11.68 -17.15 0.97
CA ILE A 414 -11.52 -18.58 0.61
C ILE A 414 -12.84 -19.37 0.56
N LYS A 415 -13.94 -18.76 1.02
CA LYS A 415 -15.29 -19.32 1.02
C LYS A 415 -16.23 -18.51 0.13
N GLN A 416 -15.67 -17.80 -0.86
CA GLN A 416 -16.45 -17.02 -1.82
C GLN A 416 -17.40 -17.96 -2.57
N ARG A 417 -18.67 -17.55 -2.63
CA ARG A 417 -19.69 -18.23 -3.42
C ARG A 417 -20.31 -17.26 -4.40
N VAL A 418 -20.45 -17.70 -5.65
CA VAL A 418 -21.08 -16.91 -6.70
C VAL A 418 -22.15 -17.74 -7.37
N VAL A 419 -23.37 -17.19 -7.38
CA VAL A 419 -24.52 -17.70 -8.12
C VAL A 419 -24.91 -16.68 -9.18
N SER A 420 -25.27 -17.13 -10.37
CA SER A 420 -25.63 -16.27 -11.49
C SER A 420 -26.80 -16.85 -12.27
N GLY A 421 -27.55 -15.98 -12.94
CA GLY A 421 -28.70 -16.32 -13.75
C GLY A 421 -29.25 -15.07 -14.42
N VAL A 422 -30.57 -15.00 -14.57
CA VAL A 422 -31.28 -13.85 -15.16
C VAL A 422 -32.15 -13.14 -14.13
N LEU A 423 -32.58 -11.92 -14.43
CA LEU A 423 -33.33 -11.05 -13.51
C LEU A 423 -34.58 -11.72 -12.93
N THR A 424 -35.30 -12.50 -13.72
CA THR A 424 -36.48 -13.27 -13.28
C THR A 424 -36.19 -14.28 -12.16
N GLN A 425 -34.93 -14.67 -11.98
CA GLN A 425 -34.48 -15.64 -10.97
C GLN A 425 -33.86 -14.97 -9.74
N LEU A 426 -33.72 -13.64 -9.71
CA LEU A 426 -32.95 -12.93 -8.68
C LEU A 426 -33.43 -13.25 -7.25
N GLY A 427 -34.74 -13.27 -7.01
CA GLY A 427 -35.32 -13.61 -5.70
C GLY A 427 -35.05 -15.05 -5.26
N GLU A 428 -35.02 -16.00 -6.19
CA GLU A 428 -34.71 -17.41 -5.91
C GLU A 428 -33.22 -17.62 -5.67
N LEU A 429 -32.35 -17.00 -6.49
CA LEU A 429 -30.90 -17.04 -6.32
C LEU A 429 -30.48 -16.42 -4.98
N ALA A 430 -31.19 -15.38 -4.52
CA ALA A 430 -30.94 -14.75 -3.23
C ALA A 430 -31.18 -15.66 -2.03
N GLN A 431 -32.07 -16.65 -2.12
CA GLN A 431 -32.28 -17.63 -1.05
C GLN A 431 -31.12 -18.63 -0.94
N GLN A 432 -30.28 -18.71 -1.97
CA GLN A 432 -29.15 -19.63 -2.00
C GLN A 432 -27.92 -19.05 -1.32
N VAL A 433 -27.87 -17.75 -1.00
CA VAL A 433 -26.67 -17.09 -0.45
C VAL A 433 -26.98 -16.45 0.90
N GLU A 434 -25.95 -16.25 1.71
CA GLU A 434 -26.05 -15.55 2.99
C GLU A 434 -25.29 -14.23 3.00
N SER A 435 -25.55 -13.40 4.03
CA SER A 435 -24.84 -12.13 4.20
C SER A 435 -23.46 -12.31 4.83
N PRO A 436 -22.41 -11.61 4.37
CA PRO A 436 -22.44 -10.51 3.40
C PRO A 436 -22.40 -10.96 1.93
N ALA A 437 -23.33 -10.44 1.12
CA ALA A 437 -23.37 -10.64 -0.32
C ALA A 437 -23.68 -9.34 -1.08
N LEU A 438 -23.18 -9.25 -2.31
CA LEU A 438 -23.55 -8.20 -3.28
C LEU A 438 -24.40 -8.78 -4.40
N ILE A 439 -25.37 -8.00 -4.88
CA ILE A 439 -26.11 -8.29 -6.11
C ILE A 439 -25.55 -7.41 -7.22
N ILE A 440 -25.16 -8.01 -8.34
CA ILE A 440 -24.69 -7.34 -9.55
C ILE A 440 -25.71 -7.59 -10.66
N VAL A 441 -26.19 -6.52 -11.29
CA VAL A 441 -27.16 -6.59 -12.40
C VAL A 441 -26.56 -5.85 -13.60
N GLY A 442 -26.50 -6.53 -14.75
CA GLY A 442 -26.02 -5.95 -16.01
C GLY A 442 -25.38 -6.98 -16.94
N ARG A 443 -25.34 -6.67 -18.23
CA ARG A 443 -24.79 -7.55 -19.29
C ARG A 443 -23.33 -7.98 -19.05
N VAL A 444 -22.57 -7.23 -18.25
CA VAL A 444 -21.19 -7.60 -17.86
C VAL A 444 -21.09 -8.94 -17.11
N VAL A 445 -22.18 -9.44 -16.51
CA VAL A 445 -22.20 -10.74 -15.81
C VAL A 445 -21.92 -11.90 -16.77
N GLU A 446 -22.29 -11.80 -18.05
CA GLU A 446 -22.01 -12.81 -19.08
C GLU A 446 -20.50 -13.06 -19.27
N LEU A 447 -19.66 -12.07 -18.98
CA LEU A 447 -18.20 -12.19 -19.11
C LEU A 447 -17.59 -13.17 -18.10
N ARG A 448 -18.31 -13.53 -17.04
CA ARG A 448 -17.86 -14.49 -16.04
C ARG A 448 -17.44 -15.83 -16.65
N GLU A 449 -18.15 -16.32 -17.67
CA GLU A 449 -17.83 -17.60 -18.31
C GLU A 449 -16.42 -17.63 -18.91
N LYS A 450 -15.92 -16.46 -19.36
CA LYS A 450 -14.60 -16.31 -19.97
C LYS A 450 -13.53 -15.87 -18.97
N LEU A 451 -13.92 -15.09 -17.96
CA LEU A 451 -13.00 -14.38 -17.07
C LEU A 451 -12.91 -14.97 -15.66
N ASN A 452 -13.70 -16.00 -15.33
CA ASN A 452 -13.61 -16.63 -14.01
C ASN A 452 -12.25 -17.30 -13.79
N TRP A 453 -11.50 -16.81 -12.81
CA TRP A 453 -10.16 -17.30 -12.46
C TRP A 453 -10.05 -17.76 -11.00
N PHE A 454 -11.00 -17.37 -10.14
CA PHE A 454 -11.00 -17.69 -8.71
C PHE A 454 -11.89 -18.91 -8.41
N SER A 455 -11.60 -19.63 -7.32
CA SER A 455 -12.40 -20.79 -6.92
C SER A 455 -13.83 -20.39 -6.54
N ASN A 456 -14.79 -21.28 -6.82
CA ASN A 456 -16.18 -21.13 -6.41
C ASN A 456 -16.53 -22.23 -5.40
N HIS A 457 -17.18 -21.87 -4.30
CA HIS A 457 -17.52 -22.77 -3.20
C HIS A 457 -19.02 -23.00 -3.06
#